data_AF-A0A235H4C2-F1
#
_entry.id   AF-A0A235H4C2-F1
#
_cell.length_a   1.000
_cell.length_b   1.000
_cell.length_c   1.000
_cell.angle_alpha   90.00
_cell.angle_beta   90.00
_cell.angle_gamma   90.00
#
_symmetry.space_group_name_H-M   'P 1'
#
loop_
_entity.id
_entity.type
_entity.pdbx_description
1 polymer ?
#
loop_
_entity_poly.entity_id
_entity_poly.type
_entity_poly.pdbx_seq_one_letter_code
_entity_poly.pdbx_strand_id
1 'polypeptide(L)' 'MQMMSFSVAPLDQGMSFKAKAYQALRQAITQMDIYGGPSEIRLDERQLCEALGVSRTPVREAMALLEQEG' A
#
# COMPACT_ATOMS: atom_id res chain seq x y z
N MET A 1 32.67 -14.60 31.62
CA MET A 1 32.33 -13.89 30.37
C MET A 1 30.88 -13.41 30.53
N GLN A 2 30.64 -12.11 30.62
CA GLN A 2 29.31 -11.56 30.89
C GLN A 2 28.59 -11.33 29.56
N MET A 3 27.48 -12.03 29.32
CA MET A 3 26.60 -11.76 28.18
C MET A 3 25.79 -10.49 28.48
N MET A 4 26.02 -9.43 27.72
CA MET A 4 25.12 -8.27 27.74
C MET A 4 23.87 -8.63 26.94
N SER A 5 22.71 -8.62 27.58
CA SER A 5 21.42 -8.78 26.90
C SER A 5 20.95 -7.43 26.36
N PHE A 6 20.74 -7.35 25.04
CA PHE A 6 20.08 -6.22 24.40
C PHE A 6 18.56 -6.41 24.51
N SER A 7 17.88 -5.46 25.15
CA SER A 7 16.42 -5.47 25.29
C SER A 7 15.84 -4.18 24.74
N VAL A 8 14.93 -4.31 23.77
CA VAL A 8 14.18 -3.21 23.15
C VAL A 8 12.69 -3.47 23.30
N ALA A 9 11.93 -2.43 23.61
CA ALA A 9 10.48 -2.52 23.72
C ALA A 9 9.85 -2.70 22.31
N PRO A 10 8.78 -3.49 22.19
CA PRO A 10 8.03 -3.57 20.94
C PRO A 10 7.48 -2.20 20.54
N LEU A 11 7.50 -1.92 19.24
CA LEU A 11 6.81 -0.75 18.68
C LEU A 11 5.31 -1.01 18.64
N ASP A 12 4.51 0.04 18.81
CA ASP A 12 3.08 -0.01 18.56
C ASP A 12 2.84 -0.31 17.07
N GLN A 13 2.12 -1.40 16.80
CA GLN A 13 1.86 -1.90 15.45
C GLN A 13 0.48 -1.44 14.97
N GLY A 14 0.27 -0.13 14.98
CA GLY A 14 -0.84 0.47 14.25
C GLY A 14 -0.85 0.04 12.78
N MET A 15 -1.92 0.38 12.07
CA MET A 15 -2.10 -0.06 10.70
C MET A 15 -0.88 0.29 9.81
N SER A 16 -0.31 -0.72 9.15
CA SER A 16 0.89 -0.55 8.32
C SER A 16 0.63 0.32 7.10
N PHE A 17 1.69 0.95 6.56
CA PHE A 17 1.57 1.73 5.32
C PHE A 17 1.12 0.87 4.13
N LYS A 18 1.53 -0.40 4.07
CA LYS A 18 1.01 -1.37 3.09
C LYS A 18 -0.51 -1.49 3.20
N ALA A 19 -1.02 -1.73 4.41
CA ALA A 19 -2.46 -1.89 4.62
C ALA A 19 -3.23 -0.62 4.26
N LYS A 20 -2.70 0.56 4.62
CA LYS A 20 -3.32 1.86 4.28
C LYS A 20 -3.35 2.08 2.77
N ALA A 21 -2.24 1.84 2.08
CA ALA A 21 -2.15 1.93 0.63
C ALA A 21 -3.14 0.97 -0.04
N TYR A 22 -3.22 -0.28 0.43
CA TYR A 22 -4.18 -1.27 -0.08
C TYR A 22 -5.63 -0.79 0.03
N GLN A 23 -6.06 -0.31 1.21
CA GLN A 23 -7.43 0.17 1.39
C GLN A 23 -7.75 1.36 0.47
N ALA A 24 -6.84 2.32 0.38
CA ALA A 24 -7.02 3.50 -0.48
C ALA A 24 -7.11 3.12 -1.97
N LEU A 25 -6.21 2.25 -2.44
CA LEU A 25 -6.20 1.77 -3.82
C LEU A 25 -7.46 0.96 -4.15
N ARG A 26 -7.86 0.03 -3.27
CA ARG A 26 -9.08 -0.76 -3.45
C ARG A 26 -10.31 0.13 -3.54
N GLN A 27 -10.41 1.12 -2.64
CA GLN A 27 -11.51 2.08 -2.65
C GLN A 27 -11.54 2.88 -3.97
N ALA A 28 -10.41 3.40 -4.41
CA ALA A 28 -10.32 4.14 -5.67
C ALA A 28 -10.73 3.30 -6.89
N ILE A 29 -10.27 2.05 -6.97
CA ILE A 29 -10.62 1.11 -8.05
C ILE A 29 -12.13 0.82 -8.05
N THR A 30 -12.72 0.53 -6.89
CA THR A 30 -14.16 0.20 -6.80
C THR A 30 -15.11 1.38 -7.03
N GLN A 31 -14.63 2.61 -6.84
CA GLN A 31 -15.40 3.83 -7.11
C GLN A 31 -15.25 4.34 -8.55
N MET A 32 -14.32 3.76 -9.31
CA MET A 32 -14.07 4.16 -10.69
C MET A 32 -15.29 3.80 -11.55
N ASP A 33 -15.77 4.75 -12.33
CA ASP A 33 -16.82 4.51 -13.32
C ASP A 33 -16.23 3.73 -14.51
N ILE A 34 -16.05 2.42 -14.32
CA ILE A 34 -15.47 1.50 -15.31
C ILE A 34 -16.35 1.29 -16.56
N TYR A 35 -17.55 1.88 -16.59
CA TYR A 35 -18.47 1.83 -17.73
C TYR A 35 -18.50 3.12 -18.55
N GLY A 36 -17.76 4.16 -18.15
CA GLY A 36 -17.76 5.49 -18.79
C GLY A 36 -17.00 5.62 -20.11
N GLY A 37 -16.26 4.61 -20.56
CA GLY A 37 -15.59 4.62 -21.88
C GLY A 37 -14.47 3.58 -22.03
N PRO A 38 -14.04 3.27 -23.28
CA PRO A 38 -13.12 2.16 -23.60
C PRO A 38 -11.63 2.45 -23.29
N SER A 39 -11.32 3.37 -22.37
CA SER A 39 -9.94 3.71 -22.05
C SER A 39 -9.36 2.70 -21.06
N GLU A 40 -8.21 2.12 -21.39
CA GLU A 40 -7.37 1.42 -20.41
C GLU A 40 -7.00 2.42 -19.29
N ILE A 41 -7.32 2.08 -18.04
CA ILE A 41 -6.94 2.88 -16.89
C ILE A 41 -5.58 2.39 -16.42
N ARG A 42 -4.58 3.27 -16.43
CA ARG A 42 -3.22 2.96 -15.97
C ARG A 42 -2.96 3.62 -14.63
N LEU A 43 -2.55 2.82 -13.65
CA LEU A 43 -2.08 3.31 -12.36
C LEU A 43 -0.60 3.70 -12.47
N ASP A 44 -0.28 4.98 -12.26
CA ASP A 44 1.10 5.45 -12.21
C ASP A 44 1.64 5.36 -10.77
N GLU A 45 2.63 4.48 -10.54
CA GLU A 45 3.21 4.24 -9.22
C GLU A 45 3.74 5.53 -8.56
N ARG A 46 4.35 6.43 -9.35
CA ARG A 46 4.92 7.66 -8.81
C ARG A 46 3.82 8.58 -8.31
N GLN A 47 2.76 8.76 -9.09
CA GLN A 47 1.59 9.55 -8.66
C GLN A 47 0.93 8.93 -7.43
N LEU A 48 0.82 7.61 -7.36
CA LEU A 48 0.28 6.92 -6.18
C LEU A 48 1.13 7.16 -4.93
N CYS A 49 2.46 7.10 -5.04
CA CYS A 49 3.36 7.42 -3.92
C CYS A 49 3.19 8.86 -3.44
N GLU A 50 3.14 9.81 -4.39
CA GLU A 50 2.97 11.23 -4.09
C GLU A 50 1.59 11.50 -3.44
N ALA A 51 0.51 10.92 -3.96
CA ALA A 51 -0.84 11.10 -3.44
C ALA A 51 -1.05 10.45 -2.06
N LEU A 52 -0.48 9.26 -1.84
CA LEU A 52 -0.62 8.53 -0.57
C LEU A 52 0.38 9.01 0.50
N GLY A 53 1.39 9.80 0.12
CA GLY A 53 2.43 10.26 1.04
C GLY A 53 3.30 9.12 1.61
N VAL A 54 3.49 8.06 0.83
CA VAL A 54 4.27 6.87 1.23
C VAL A 54 5.35 6.54 0.19
N SER A 55 6.33 5.73 0.60
CA SER A 55 7.36 5.25 -0.33
C SER A 55 6.81 4.20 -1.31
N ARG A 56 7.63 3.83 -2.31
CA ARG A 56 7.25 2.83 -3.33
C ARG A 56 6.98 1.44 -2.76
N THR A 57 7.68 1.02 -1.71
CA THR A 57 7.53 -0.33 -1.13
C THR A 57 6.09 -0.65 -0.70
N PRO A 58 5.43 0.13 0.18
CA PRO A 58 4.04 -0.15 0.56
C PRO A 58 3.05 -0.04 -0.61
N VAL A 59 3.32 0.80 -1.60
CA VAL A 59 2.48 0.91 -2.82
C VAL A 59 2.59 -0.36 -3.66
N ARG A 60 3.81 -0.84 -3.94
CA ARG A 60 4.05 -2.07 -4.71
C ARG A 60 3.47 -3.29 -4.02
N GLU A 61 3.64 -3.40 -2.71
CA GLU A 61 3.07 -4.51 -1.93
C GLU A 61 1.54 -4.48 -1.91
N ALA A 62 0.93 -3.30 -1.90
CA ALA A 62 -0.51 -3.14 -1.98
C ALA A 62 -1.05 -3.48 -3.39
N MET A 63 -0.38 -3.01 -4.44
CA MET A 63 -0.72 -3.35 -5.83
C MET A 63 -0.60 -4.85 -6.08
N ALA A 64 0.50 -5.48 -5.66
CA ALA A 64 0.69 -6.93 -5.81
C ALA A 64 -0.38 -7.74 -5.06
N LEU A 65 -0.87 -7.25 -3.91
CA LEU A 65 -1.98 -7.89 -3.20
C LEU A 65 -3.31 -7.76 -3.96
N LEU A 66 -3.60 -6.57 -4.50
CA LEU A 66 -4.80 -6.35 -5.33
C LEU A 66 -4.79 -7.22 -6.59
N GLU A 67 -3.63 -7.36 -7.24
CA GLU A 67 -3.44 -8.26 -8.39
C GLU A 67 -3.64 -9.74 -8.04
N GLN A 68 -3.34 -10.17 -6.80
CA GLN A 68 -3.58 -11.55 -6.36
C GLN A 68 -5.05 -11.83 -6.05
N GLU A 69 -5.82 -10.79 -5.70
CA GLU A 69 -7.24 -10.90 -5.36
C GLU A 69 -8.17 -10.87 -6.59
N GLY A 70 -7.66 -10.52 -7.78
CA GLY A 70 -8.42 -10.32 -9.02
C GLY A 70 -7.88 -11.07 -10.22
#